data_AF-A0A7W7CVF7-F1
#
_entry.id   AF-A0A7W7CVF7-F1
#
_cell.length_a   1.000
_cell.length_b   1.000
_cell.length_c   1.000
_cell.angle_alpha   90.00
_cell.angle_beta   90.00
_cell.angle_gamma   90.00
#
_symmetry.space_group_name_H-M   'P 1'
#
loop_
_entity.id
_entity.type
_entity.pdbx_description
1 polymer ?
#
loop_
_entity_poly.entity_id
_entity_poly.type
_entity_poly.pdbx_seq_one_letter_code
_entity_poly.pdbx_strand_id
1 'polypeptide(L)'
;MGGRGGKGRSSKPPGPGAPPPVPPPEVAEPDTETEQVAAPADRIRSTVFELLGSAEGWVALSDIRDALSDLSRQEVDAALRELFRDPNVTLVPETNQKVLTQEQRDAAIRIGNQDNHAINIRKPIDSGARERIVSGGVTAASDADLAMAQRDTATPGALYDEIRAEVRRRRDTP
;
A
#
# COMPACT_ATOMS: atom_id res chain seq x y z
N MET A 1 14.93 52.11 -70.50
CA MET A 1 15.80 51.44 -69.52
C MET A 1 15.00 51.23 -68.24
N GLY A 2 14.74 49.98 -67.85
CA GLY A 2 14.17 49.56 -66.54
C GLY A 2 12.70 49.95 -66.29
N GLY A 3 11.77 49.10 -65.85
CA GLY A 3 11.89 47.80 -65.21
C GLY A 3 11.42 47.83 -63.76
N ARG A 4 10.18 47.36 -63.54
CA ARG A 4 9.64 46.64 -62.36
C ARG A 4 9.42 47.37 -61.03
N GLY A 5 8.39 46.87 -60.34
CA GLY A 5 8.23 46.87 -58.88
C GLY A 5 6.91 47.51 -58.45
N GLY A 6 5.84 46.77 -58.15
CA GLY A 6 5.63 46.02 -56.90
C GLY A 6 4.69 46.85 -56.00
N LYS A 7 3.65 46.37 -55.33
CA LYS A 7 3.28 45.06 -54.76
C LYS A 7 1.74 45.02 -54.76
N GLY A 8 1.07 43.93 -55.15
CA GLY A 8 1.13 42.66 -54.44
C GLY A 8 0.10 42.69 -53.30
N ARG A 9 -1.16 42.43 -53.64
CA ARG A 9 -2.21 42.07 -52.67
C ARG A 9 -1.73 40.81 -51.96
N SER A 10 -1.64 40.84 -50.63
CA SER A 10 -1.46 39.64 -49.83
C SER A 10 -2.42 39.67 -48.68
N SER A 11 -3.63 39.23 -49.01
CA SER A 11 -4.53 38.56 -48.09
C SER A 11 -3.74 37.44 -47.40
N LYS A 12 -3.56 37.56 -46.08
CA LYS A 12 -3.00 36.49 -45.27
C LYS A 12 -4.07 35.38 -45.14
N PRO A 13 -3.70 34.09 -45.23
CA PRO A 13 -4.67 32.99 -45.26
C PRO A 13 -5.37 32.80 -43.91
N PRO A 14 -6.59 32.22 -43.89
CA PRO A 14 -7.15 31.66 -42.67
C PRO A 14 -6.25 30.50 -42.22
N GLY A 15 -5.74 30.59 -40.99
CA GLY A 15 -5.12 29.46 -40.32
C GLY A 15 -6.15 28.35 -40.09
N PRO A 16 -5.73 27.08 -40.07
CA PRO A 16 -6.62 25.96 -39.77
C PRO A 16 -7.23 26.16 -38.37
N GLY A 17 -8.52 25.83 -38.27
CA GLY A 17 -9.34 26.01 -37.09
C GLY A 17 -8.65 25.47 -35.84
N ALA A 18 -8.78 26.23 -34.76
CA ALA A 18 -8.46 25.74 -33.42
C ALA A 18 -9.17 24.40 -33.20
N PRO A 19 -8.49 23.38 -32.66
CA PRO A 19 -9.19 22.21 -32.14
C PRO A 19 -10.17 22.69 -31.05
N PRO A 20 -11.35 22.04 -30.92
CA PRO A 20 -12.28 22.35 -29.84
C PRO A 20 -11.57 22.23 -28.47
N PRO A 21 -12.03 22.96 -27.44
CA PRO A 21 -11.50 22.80 -26.10
C PRO A 21 -11.64 21.34 -25.70
N VAL A 22 -10.50 20.71 -25.37
CA VAL A 22 -10.51 19.43 -24.67
C VAL A 22 -11.36 19.61 -23.41
N PRO A 23 -12.35 18.75 -23.15
CA PRO A 23 -13.01 18.72 -21.85
C PRO A 23 -11.95 18.45 -20.77
N PRO A 24 -12.16 18.92 -19.52
CA PRO A 24 -11.35 18.44 -18.39
C PRO A 24 -11.38 16.90 -18.40
N PRO A 25 -10.32 16.20 -17.95
CA PRO A 25 -10.41 14.76 -17.78
C PRO A 25 -11.53 14.49 -16.78
N GLU A 26 -12.68 14.16 -17.35
CA GLU A 26 -13.80 13.52 -16.69
C GLU A 26 -13.21 12.33 -15.97
N VAL A 27 -13.59 12.23 -14.70
CA VAL A 27 -13.21 11.18 -13.80
C VAL A 27 -13.55 9.87 -14.50
N ALA A 28 -12.54 9.22 -15.07
CA ALA A 28 -12.64 7.82 -15.42
C ALA A 28 -12.67 7.11 -14.07
N GLU A 29 -13.87 6.97 -13.51
CA GLU A 29 -14.17 5.93 -12.56
C GLU A 29 -13.74 4.63 -13.24
N PRO A 30 -12.72 3.92 -12.73
CA PRO A 30 -12.56 2.56 -13.17
C PRO A 30 -13.69 1.78 -12.50
N ASP A 31 -14.76 1.52 -13.24
CA ASP A 31 -15.50 0.27 -13.11
C ASP A 31 -14.49 -0.86 -13.27
N THR A 32 -13.76 -1.19 -12.20
CA THR A 32 -13.04 -2.45 -12.09
C THR A 32 -13.99 -3.41 -11.43
N GLU A 33 -14.74 -4.06 -12.29
CA GLU A 33 -15.19 -5.43 -12.12
C GLU A 33 -14.20 -6.19 -11.22
N THR A 34 -14.71 -6.66 -10.08
CA THR A 34 -13.96 -7.25 -8.98
C THR A 34 -13.41 -8.63 -9.39
N GLU A 35 -12.43 -8.66 -10.29
CA GLU A 35 -11.45 -9.72 -10.29
C GLU A 35 -10.54 -9.45 -9.09
N GLN A 36 -10.54 -10.39 -8.13
CA GLN A 36 -9.79 -10.35 -6.88
C GLN A 36 -8.29 -10.44 -7.16
N VAL A 37 -7.73 -9.43 -7.80
CA VAL A 37 -6.30 -9.15 -7.80
C VAL A 37 -6.05 -8.44 -6.48
N ALA A 38 -5.37 -9.10 -5.54
CA ALA A 38 -5.03 -8.51 -4.26
C ALA A 38 -4.46 -7.10 -4.46
N ALA A 39 -5.05 -6.11 -3.78
CA ALA A 39 -4.67 -4.71 -3.92
C ALA A 39 -3.15 -4.57 -3.69
N PRO A 40 -2.45 -3.68 -4.39
CA PRO A 40 -1.01 -3.49 -4.22
C PRO A 40 -0.57 -3.33 -2.74
N ALA A 41 -1.40 -2.70 -1.90
CA ALA A 41 -1.17 -2.60 -0.46
C ALA A 41 -1.14 -3.96 0.26
N ASP A 42 -2.03 -4.89 -0.11
CA ASP A 42 -2.06 -6.23 0.47
C ASP A 42 -0.88 -7.08 0.01
N ARG A 43 -0.44 -6.91 -1.25
CA ARG A 43 0.78 -7.54 -1.75
C ARG A 43 2.02 -7.06 -1.00
N ILE A 44 2.12 -5.76 -0.73
CA ILE A 44 3.22 -5.19 0.08
C ILE A 44 3.19 -5.77 1.49
N ARG A 45 2.03 -5.87 2.14
CA ARG A 45 1.90 -6.49 3.47
C ARG A 45 2.42 -7.93 3.46
N SER A 46 1.96 -8.76 2.51
CA SER A 46 2.40 -10.15 2.38
C SER A 46 3.90 -10.24 2.13
N THR A 47 4.43 -9.42 1.21
CA THR A 47 5.87 -9.38 0.88
C THR A 47 6.73 -9.02 2.11
N VAL A 48 6.31 -8.03 2.90
CA VAL A 48 7.00 -7.65 4.14
C VAL A 48 7.01 -8.82 5.13
N PHE A 49 5.89 -9.53 5.30
CA PHE A 49 5.84 -10.68 6.19
C PHE A 49 6.65 -11.87 5.67
N GLU A 50 6.73 -12.08 4.36
CA GLU A 50 7.58 -13.11 3.76
C GLU A 50 9.06 -12.80 3.96
N LEU A 51 9.49 -11.55 3.74
CA LEU A 51 10.87 -11.11 3.95
C LEU A 51 11.30 -11.19 5.42
N LEU A 52 10.40 -10.91 6.36
CA LEU A 52 10.65 -11.05 7.80
C LEU A 52 10.51 -12.49 8.30
N GLY A 53 9.73 -13.31 7.62
CA GLY A 53 9.36 -14.66 8.03
C GLY A 53 8.68 -14.68 9.40
N SER A 54 9.35 -15.29 10.40
CA SER A 54 8.87 -15.34 11.78
C SER A 54 9.37 -14.19 12.67
N ALA A 55 10.30 -13.37 12.17
CA ALA A 55 10.84 -12.24 12.90
C ALA A 55 9.89 -11.03 12.81
N GLU A 56 10.02 -10.10 13.76
CA GLU A 56 9.47 -8.75 13.64
C GLU A 56 10.63 -7.80 13.37
N GLY A 57 10.44 -6.81 12.49
CA GLY A 57 11.55 -5.93 12.16
C GLY A 57 11.32 -5.02 10.97
N TRP A 58 12.38 -4.34 10.58
CA TRP A 58 12.39 -3.39 9.48
C TRP A 58 12.80 -4.08 8.19
N VAL A 59 12.10 -3.76 7.11
CA VAL A 59 12.42 -4.20 5.75
C VAL A 59 12.78 -2.99 4.91
N ALA A 60 13.86 -3.07 4.14
CA ALA A 60 14.26 -1.99 3.24
C ALA A 60 13.29 -1.88 2.06
N LEU A 61 13.01 -0.65 1.62
CA LEU A 61 12.10 -0.42 0.48
C LEU A 61 12.70 -0.91 -0.85
N SER A 62 14.02 -1.00 -0.96
CA SER A 62 14.68 -1.64 -2.11
C SER A 62 14.22 -3.09 -2.26
N ASP A 63 14.29 -3.86 -1.17
CA ASP A 63 14.01 -5.29 -1.17
C ASP A 63 12.53 -5.57 -1.52
N ILE A 64 11.63 -4.68 -1.07
CA ILE A 64 10.20 -4.76 -1.40
C ILE A 64 9.96 -4.49 -2.89
N ARG A 65 10.66 -3.52 -3.47
CA ARG A 65 10.54 -3.22 -4.90
C ARG A 65 11.11 -4.32 -5.77
N ASP A 66 12.20 -4.93 -5.34
CA ASP A 66 12.81 -6.07 -6.04
C ASP A 66 11.88 -7.28 -6.01
N ALA A 67 11.25 -7.55 -4.86
CA ALA A 67 10.27 -8.62 -4.72
C ALA A 67 8.97 -8.36 -5.52
N LEU A 68 8.58 -7.09 -5.67
CA LEU A 68 7.39 -6.64 -6.42
C LEU A 68 7.74 -6.06 -7.79
N SER A 69 8.67 -6.73 -8.49
CA SER A 69 9.14 -6.32 -9.82
C SER A 69 8.05 -6.26 -10.90
N ASP A 70 6.89 -6.87 -10.65
CA ASP A 70 5.70 -6.84 -11.51
C ASP A 70 4.89 -5.53 -11.40
N LEU A 71 5.10 -4.76 -10.32
CA LEU A 71 4.42 -3.48 -10.10
C LEU A 71 5.32 -2.31 -10.50
N SER A 72 4.72 -1.26 -11.07
CA SER A 72 5.47 -0.04 -11.34
C SER A 72 5.84 0.68 -10.04
N ARG A 73 6.92 1.48 -10.11
CA ARG A 73 7.34 2.36 -9.01
C ARG A 73 6.19 3.23 -8.48
N GLN A 74 5.32 3.71 -9.37
CA GLN A 74 4.20 4.56 -9.00
C GLN A 74 3.11 3.80 -8.22
N GLU A 75 2.81 2.57 -8.61
CA GLU A 75 1.83 1.71 -7.91
C GLU A 75 2.32 1.34 -6.51
N VAL A 76 3.59 0.93 -6.40
CA VAL A 76 4.20 0.64 -5.08
C VAL A 76 4.20 1.89 -4.21
N ASP A 77 4.55 3.05 -4.77
CA ASP A 77 4.56 4.31 -4.01
C ASP A 77 3.17 4.75 -3.55
N ALA A 78 2.15 4.58 -4.39
CA ALA A 78 0.76 4.87 -4.03
C ALA A 78 0.29 3.95 -2.89
N ALA A 79 0.58 2.67 -3.00
CA ALA A 79 0.24 1.66 -2.01
C ALA A 79 0.97 1.85 -0.68
N LEU A 80 2.26 2.22 -0.70
CA LEU A 80 3.01 2.56 0.51
C LEU A 80 2.42 3.79 1.21
N ARG A 81 1.96 4.80 0.46
CA ARG A 81 1.28 5.98 1.04
C ARG A 81 -0.08 5.63 1.62
N GLU A 82 -0.80 4.72 0.99
CA GLU A 82 -2.06 4.20 1.52
C GLU A 82 -1.82 3.44 2.83
N LEU A 83 -0.85 2.52 2.85
CA LEU A 83 -0.44 1.77 4.03
C LEU A 83 0.03 2.66 5.17
N PHE A 84 0.73 3.76 4.87
CA PHE A 84 1.18 4.70 5.90
C PHE A 84 0.05 5.39 6.67
N ARG A 85 -1.20 5.31 6.19
CA ARG A 85 -2.37 5.78 6.94
C ARG A 85 -2.77 4.82 8.07
N ASP A 86 -2.33 3.57 8.00
CA ASP A 86 -2.58 2.55 9.03
C ASP A 86 -1.66 2.77 10.24
N PRO A 87 -2.19 2.86 11.47
CA PRO A 87 -1.38 3.06 12.68
C PRO A 87 -0.42 1.89 12.99
N ASN A 88 -0.60 0.73 12.35
CA ASN A 88 0.30 -0.41 12.50
C ASN A 88 1.50 -0.36 11.57
N VAL A 89 1.48 0.54 10.58
CA VAL A 89 2.57 0.71 9.62
C VAL A 89 3.43 1.89 10.06
N THR A 90 4.74 1.68 10.05
CA THR A 90 5.70 2.75 10.27
C THR A 90 6.70 2.77 9.12
N LEU A 91 6.88 3.94 8.53
CA LEU A 91 7.95 4.22 7.58
C LEU A 91 8.97 5.12 8.26
N VAL A 92 10.25 4.78 8.13
CA VAL A 92 11.32 5.55 8.75
C VAL A 92 12.42 5.91 7.74
N PRO A 93 13.04 7.08 7.90
CA PRO A 93 14.33 7.33 7.27
C PRO A 93 15.39 6.43 7.89
N GLU A 94 16.34 5.96 7.08
CA GLU A 94 17.51 5.30 7.62
C GLU A 94 18.36 6.31 8.40
N THR A 95 18.67 6.00 9.66
CA THR A 95 19.39 6.94 10.54
C THR A 95 20.85 7.06 10.10
N ASN A 96 21.46 5.95 9.68
CA ASN A 96 22.82 5.97 9.17
C ASN A 96 22.84 6.14 7.64
N GLN A 97 22.55 7.35 7.18
CA GLN A 97 22.49 7.70 5.75
C GLN A 97 23.77 7.35 4.94
N LYS A 98 24.92 7.18 5.61
CA LYS A 98 26.19 6.82 4.98
C LYS A 98 26.26 5.36 4.54
N VAL A 99 25.46 4.47 5.13
CA VAL A 99 25.43 3.05 4.74
C VAL A 99 24.48 2.77 3.59
N LEU A 100 23.63 3.74 3.23
CA LEU A 100 22.71 3.59 2.12
C LEU A 100 23.47 3.46 0.80
N THR A 101 23.15 2.42 0.04
CA THR A 101 23.55 2.30 -1.36
C THR A 101 22.78 3.30 -2.23
N GLN A 102 23.22 3.50 -3.47
CA GLN A 102 22.47 4.38 -4.39
C GLN A 102 21.07 3.82 -4.67
N GLU A 103 20.97 2.51 -4.85
CA GLU A 103 19.71 1.79 -5.05
C GLU A 103 18.73 1.98 -3.89
N GLN A 104 19.20 1.91 -2.64
CA GLN A 104 18.37 2.16 -1.47
C GLN A 104 17.88 3.61 -1.38
N ARG A 105 18.69 4.58 -1.85
CA ARG A 105 18.27 5.99 -1.97
C ARG A 105 17.23 6.15 -3.07
N ASP A 106 17.42 5.52 -4.21
CA ASP A 106 16.51 5.62 -5.36
C ASP A 106 15.17 4.91 -5.10
N ALA A 107 15.20 3.86 -4.27
CA ALA A 107 14.03 3.14 -3.79
C ALA A 107 13.24 3.89 -2.71
N ALA A 108 13.81 4.94 -2.11
CA ALA A 108 13.18 5.67 -1.02
C ALA A 108 11.83 6.29 -1.44
N ILE A 109 10.91 6.39 -0.48
CA ILE A 109 9.62 7.07 -0.66
C ILE A 109 9.61 8.38 0.09
N ARG A 110 9.28 9.46 -0.62
CA ARG A 110 9.11 10.78 0.00
C ARG A 110 7.71 10.93 0.57
N ILE A 111 7.65 11.16 1.88
CA ILE A 111 6.43 11.48 2.62
C ILE A 111 6.67 12.80 3.35
N GLY A 112 5.80 13.79 3.09
CA GLY A 112 6.04 15.17 3.53
C GLY A 112 7.36 15.69 2.96
N ASN A 113 8.33 15.99 3.83
CA ASN A 113 9.66 16.47 3.44
C ASN A 113 10.80 15.50 3.81
N GLN A 114 10.51 14.21 3.99
CA GLN A 114 11.51 13.21 4.36
C GLN A 114 11.47 12.01 3.41
N ASP A 115 12.66 11.49 3.09
CA ASP A 115 12.82 10.24 2.36
C ASP A 115 12.87 9.08 3.35
N ASN A 116 11.92 8.17 3.23
CA ASN A 116 11.82 6.98 4.04
C ASN A 116 12.43 5.80 3.28
N HIS A 117 13.17 4.98 4.01
CA HIS A 117 14.03 3.94 3.43
C HIS A 117 13.64 2.54 3.90
N ALA A 118 12.94 2.44 5.03
CA ALA A 118 12.50 1.18 5.60
C ALA A 118 11.05 1.25 6.08
N ILE A 119 10.39 0.11 6.04
CA ILE A 119 9.04 -0.10 6.56
C ILE A 119 9.07 -1.15 7.67
N ASN A 120 8.26 -0.94 8.69
CA ASN A 120 7.86 -1.97 9.64
C ASN A 120 6.34 -2.03 9.62
N ILE A 121 5.82 -3.25 9.49
CA ILE A 121 4.40 -3.51 9.61
C ILE A 121 4.23 -4.35 10.87
N ARG A 122 3.68 -3.74 11.92
CA ARG A 122 3.24 -4.49 13.08
C ARG A 122 2.08 -5.36 12.67
N LYS A 123 2.04 -6.59 13.16
CA LYS A 123 0.85 -7.44 12.99
C LYS A 123 -0.33 -6.68 13.59
N PRO A 124 -1.43 -6.48 12.85
CA PRO A 124 -2.60 -5.83 13.40
C PRO A 124 -3.01 -6.55 14.66
N ILE A 125 -3.10 -5.80 15.75
CA ILE A 125 -3.90 -6.18 16.90
C ILE A 125 -5.35 -6.04 16.41
N ASP A 126 -5.91 -7.06 15.76
CA ASP A 126 -7.27 -6.99 15.24
C ASP A 126 -8.26 -6.96 16.41
N SER A 127 -8.57 -5.73 16.85
CA SER A 127 -9.57 -5.45 17.88
C SER A 127 -10.96 -5.90 17.44
N GLY A 128 -11.21 -6.02 16.12
CA GLY A 128 -12.47 -6.49 15.56
C GLY A 128 -12.68 -7.98 15.74
N ALA A 129 -11.63 -8.80 15.69
CA ALA A 129 -11.72 -10.23 16.05
C ALA A 129 -12.15 -10.39 17.50
N ARG A 130 -11.56 -9.59 18.40
CA ARG A 130 -11.98 -9.53 19.80
C ARG A 130 -13.44 -9.06 19.94
N GLU A 131 -13.84 -8.00 19.25
CA GLU A 131 -15.22 -7.49 19.27
C GLU A 131 -16.24 -8.56 18.82
N ARG A 132 -15.92 -9.29 17.74
CA ARG A 132 -16.75 -10.39 17.23
C ARG A 132 -16.83 -11.55 18.21
N ILE A 133 -15.72 -11.91 18.87
CA ILE A 133 -15.69 -12.94 19.90
C ILE A 133 -16.51 -12.51 21.13
N VAL A 134 -16.40 -11.26 21.57
CA VAL A 134 -17.16 -10.73 22.70
C VAL A 134 -18.65 -10.70 22.37
N SER A 135 -19.02 -10.33 21.15
CA SER A 135 -20.42 -10.23 20.73
C SER A 135 -21.06 -11.59 20.40
N GLY A 136 -20.30 -12.52 19.81
CA GLY A 136 -20.79 -13.83 19.34
C GLY A 136 -20.51 -14.99 20.30
N GLY A 137 -19.60 -14.79 21.26
CA GLY A 137 -19.11 -15.82 22.17
C GLY A 137 -17.92 -16.61 21.61
N VAL A 138 -17.00 -16.99 22.49
CA VAL A 138 -15.75 -17.70 22.16
C VAL A 138 -16.00 -19.04 21.45
N THR A 139 -17.04 -19.76 21.84
CA THR A 139 -17.40 -21.07 21.25
C THR A 139 -17.90 -20.97 19.82
N ALA A 140 -18.54 -19.85 19.44
CA ALA A 140 -19.09 -19.63 18.10
C ALA A 140 -18.09 -18.93 17.15
N ALA A 141 -16.97 -18.42 17.68
CA ALA A 141 -15.97 -17.72 16.89
C ALA A 141 -15.25 -18.64 15.91
N SER A 142 -14.83 -18.09 14.77
CA SER A 142 -14.06 -18.83 13.77
C SER A 142 -12.64 -19.13 14.28
N ASP A 143 -12.02 -20.20 13.78
CA ASP A 143 -10.62 -20.53 14.13
C ASP A 143 -9.66 -19.39 13.78
N ALA A 144 -9.94 -18.67 12.69
CA ALA A 144 -9.18 -17.48 12.29
C ALA A 144 -9.34 -16.35 13.33
N ASP A 145 -10.56 -16.06 13.79
CA ASP A 145 -10.80 -15.05 14.83
C ASP A 145 -10.13 -15.44 16.16
N LEU A 146 -10.21 -16.70 16.57
CA LEU A 146 -9.56 -17.21 17.78
C LEU A 146 -8.03 -17.12 17.68
N ALA A 147 -7.45 -17.37 16.49
CA ALA A 147 -6.02 -17.22 16.26
C ALA A 147 -5.59 -15.75 16.26
N MET A 148 -6.43 -14.85 15.74
CA MET A 148 -6.17 -13.41 15.73
C MET A 148 -6.26 -12.81 17.14
N ALA A 149 -7.29 -13.16 17.92
CA ALA A 149 -7.48 -12.63 19.27
C ALA A 149 -6.43 -13.13 20.29
N GLN A 150 -5.82 -14.31 20.07
CA GLN A 150 -4.66 -14.75 20.88
C GLN A 150 -3.41 -13.89 20.68
N ARG A 151 -3.31 -13.18 19.56
CA ARG A 151 -2.19 -12.28 19.26
C ARG A 151 -2.46 -10.86 19.76
N ASP A 152 -3.69 -10.56 20.17
CA ASP A 152 -4.08 -9.27 20.73
C ASP A 152 -3.66 -9.18 22.21
N THR A 153 -2.63 -8.36 22.47
CA THR A 153 -2.10 -8.10 23.82
C THR A 153 -3.03 -7.26 24.69
N ALA A 154 -4.03 -6.60 24.09
CA ALA A 154 -5.08 -5.87 24.77
C ALA A 154 -6.31 -6.75 25.08
N THR A 155 -6.29 -8.04 24.71
CA THR A 155 -7.30 -9.01 25.15
C THR A 155 -7.24 -9.15 26.68
N PRO A 156 -8.35 -8.92 27.41
CA PRO A 156 -8.38 -9.14 28.85
C PRO A 156 -8.02 -10.58 29.21
N GLY A 157 -7.25 -10.78 30.29
CA GLY A 157 -6.71 -12.11 30.67
C GLY A 157 -7.76 -13.22 30.73
N ALA A 158 -8.96 -12.93 31.27
CA ALA A 158 -10.04 -13.91 31.33
C ALA A 158 -10.53 -14.34 29.93
N LEU A 159 -10.71 -13.40 29.01
CA LEU A 159 -11.13 -13.69 27.64
C LEU A 159 -10.03 -14.45 26.87
N TYR A 160 -8.77 -14.11 27.11
CA TYR A 160 -7.63 -14.83 26.54
C TYR A 160 -7.59 -16.29 27.01
N ASP A 161 -7.79 -16.54 28.30
CA ASP A 161 -7.82 -17.89 28.87
C ASP A 161 -8.96 -18.73 28.28
N GLU A 162 -10.13 -18.13 28.07
CA GLU A 162 -11.26 -18.77 27.39
C GLU A 162 -10.94 -19.12 25.93
N ILE A 163 -10.39 -18.17 25.16
CA ILE A 163 -9.97 -18.39 23.77
C ILE A 163 -8.94 -19.52 23.69
N ARG A 164 -7.97 -19.55 24.61
CA ARG A 164 -6.94 -20.60 24.66
C ARG A 164 -7.55 -21.97 24.98
N ALA A 165 -8.50 -22.03 25.92
CA ALA A 165 -9.21 -23.27 26.26
C ALA A 165 -10.05 -23.79 25.08
N GLU A 166 -10.70 -22.89 24.35
CA GLU A 166 -11.47 -23.19 23.14
C GLU A 166 -10.60 -23.81 22.05
N VAL A 167 -9.50 -23.15 21.70
CA VAL A 167 -8.57 -23.63 20.67
C VAL A 167 -7.99 -24.99 21.04
N ARG A 168 -7.66 -25.21 22.32
CA ARG A 168 -7.23 -26.52 22.81
C ARG A 168 -8.30 -27.58 22.59
N ARG A 169 -9.56 -27.30 22.97
CA ARG A 169 -10.68 -28.23 22.82
C ARG A 169 -10.89 -28.65 21.36
N ARG A 170 -10.82 -27.70 20.43
CA ARG A 170 -10.97 -27.97 18.99
C ARG A 170 -9.85 -28.85 18.44
N ARG A 171 -8.62 -28.67 18.92
CA ARG A 171 -7.48 -29.53 18.54
C ARG A 171 -7.59 -30.96 19.10
N ASP A 172 -8.21 -31.12 20.26
CA ASP A 172 -8.39 -32.41 20.93
C ASP A 172 -9.68 -33.14 20.50
N THR A 173 -10.53 -32.51 19.68
CA THR A 173 -11.75 -33.13 19.12
C THR A 173 -11.41 -33.71 17.73
N PRO A 174 -11.52 -35.03 17.53
CA PRO A 174 -11.12 -35.72 16.30
C PRO A 174 -12.03 -35.46 15.10
#